data_AF-A0A380CWA4-F1
#
_entry.id   AF-A0A380CWA4-F1
#
_cell.length_a   1.000
_cell.length_b   1.000
_cell.length_c   1.000
_cell.angle_alpha   90.00
_cell.angle_beta   90.00
_cell.angle_gamma   90.00
#
_symmetry.space_group_name_H-M   'P 1'
#
loop_
_entity.id
_entity.type
_entity.pdbx_description
1 polymer ?
#
loop_
_entity_poly.entity_id
_entity_poly.type
_entity_poly.pdbx_seq_one_letter_code
_entity_poly.pdbx_strand_id
1 'polypeptide(L)'
;MLAIPLSMICRKNHSNTDEERQAANRIFGLLPVEQGEELIAVWEEFEAGKTPEAKFARAMDRLEPLLQNSSNNGGTWNEPGVNYTKVYTKKSIIKEGAEKIWEYAETLINEGVKKGVLKKE
;
A
#
# COMPACT_ATOMS: atom_id res chain seq x y z
N MET A 1 -32.96 13.27 -5.30
CA MET A 1 -31.84 12.33 -5.10
C MET A 1 -30.58 13.01 -5.62
N LEU A 2 -29.84 13.68 -4.74
CA LEU A 2 -28.64 14.44 -5.11
C LEU A 2 -27.50 13.45 -5.33
N ALA A 3 -27.02 13.36 -6.57
CA ALA A 3 -25.81 12.62 -6.90
C ALA A 3 -24.61 13.39 -6.31
N ILE A 4 -24.00 12.85 -5.27
CA ILE A 4 -22.74 13.37 -4.73
C ILE A 4 -21.64 13.00 -5.74
N PRO A 5 -20.90 13.97 -6.30
CA PRO A 5 -19.85 13.69 -7.29
C PRO A 5 -18.76 12.81 -6.68
N LEU A 6 -18.30 11.80 -7.42
CA LEU A 6 -17.21 10.89 -7.03
C LEU A 6 -15.90 11.63 -6.66
N SER A 7 -15.76 12.91 -7.05
CA SER A 7 -14.65 13.80 -6.71
C SER A 7 -14.59 14.23 -5.22
N MET A 8 -15.59 13.84 -4.41
CA MET A 8 -15.61 14.06 -2.96
C MET A 8 -15.05 12.90 -2.12
N ILE A 9 -14.77 11.72 -2.71
CA ILE A 9 -14.54 10.51 -1.90
C ILE A 9 -13.10 10.38 -1.36
N CYS A 10 -12.05 10.93 -1.98
CA CYS A 10 -10.69 10.90 -1.43
C CYS A 10 -9.87 12.14 -1.82
N ARG A 11 -10.00 13.24 -1.08
CA ARG A 11 -9.15 14.45 -1.23
C ARG A 11 -7.99 14.56 -0.25
N LYS A 12 -7.89 13.65 0.73
CA LYS A 12 -6.94 13.78 1.84
C LYS A 12 -5.63 13.05 1.52
N ASN A 13 -4.50 13.73 1.70
CA ASN A 13 -3.16 13.16 1.56
C ASN A 13 -2.95 12.02 2.57
N HIS A 14 -2.12 11.03 2.20
CA HIS A 14 -1.70 9.89 3.04
C HIS A 14 -0.74 10.28 4.20
N SER A 15 -0.89 11.47 4.78
CA SER A 15 -0.11 11.93 5.93
C SER A 15 -1.02 12.36 7.07
N ASN A 16 -2.10 11.61 7.29
CA ASN A 16 -3.13 11.95 8.26
C ASN A 16 -2.96 11.11 9.54
N THR A 17 -1.72 10.98 10.03
CA THR A 17 -1.36 10.18 11.20
C THR A 17 -2.19 10.52 12.44
N ASP A 18 -2.57 11.79 12.63
CA ASP A 18 -3.40 12.20 13.76
C ASP A 18 -4.87 11.81 13.59
N GLU A 19 -5.41 11.89 12.37
CA GLU A 19 -6.78 11.45 12.08
C GLU A 19 -6.89 9.93 12.11
N GLU A 20 -5.88 9.23 11.59
CA GLU A 20 -5.76 7.77 11.62
C GLU A 20 -5.64 7.28 13.07
N ARG A 21 -4.85 7.95 13.90
CA ARG A 21 -4.76 7.67 15.35
C ARG A 21 -6.09 7.90 16.07
N GLN A 22 -6.79 9.00 15.77
CA GLN A 22 -8.13 9.23 16.31
C GLN A 22 -9.13 8.14 15.87
N ALA A 23 -9.04 7.71 14.62
CA ALA A 23 -9.87 6.63 14.10
C ALA A 23 -9.54 5.29 14.78
N ALA A 24 -8.27 4.95 14.95
CA ALA A 24 -7.82 3.77 15.67
C ALA A 24 -8.36 3.75 17.10
N ASN A 25 -8.19 4.85 17.85
CA ASN A 25 -8.74 4.98 19.21
C ASN A 25 -10.26 4.82 19.24
N ARG A 26 -10.98 5.41 18.29
CA ARG A 26 -12.45 5.31 18.21
C ARG A 26 -12.93 3.90 17.86
N ILE A 27 -12.26 3.22 16.94
CA ILE A 27 -12.67 1.91 16.42
C ILE A 27 -12.26 0.81 17.40
N PHE A 28 -10.99 0.76 17.81
CA PHE A 28 -10.49 -0.23 18.75
C PHE A 28 -11.02 -0.01 20.17
N GLY A 29 -11.38 1.23 20.53
CA GLY A 29 -12.09 1.53 21.78
C GLY A 29 -13.50 0.95 21.89
N LEU A 30 -14.04 0.32 20.83
CA LEU A 30 -15.29 -0.44 20.90
C LEU A 30 -15.10 -1.86 21.49
N LEU A 31 -13.85 -2.30 21.61
CA LEU A 31 -13.48 -3.63 22.12
C LEU A 31 -13.24 -3.58 23.64
N PRO A 32 -13.17 -4.74 24.32
CA PRO A 32 -12.64 -4.81 25.68
C PRO A 32 -11.27 -4.12 25.78
N VAL A 33 -11.02 -3.42 26.89
CA VAL A 33 -9.86 -2.52 27.05
C VAL A 33 -8.55 -3.18 26.64
N GLU A 34 -8.27 -4.38 27.14
CA GLU A 34 -7.04 -5.12 26.85
C GLU A 34 -6.87 -5.39 25.34
N GLN A 35 -7.94 -5.81 24.67
CA GLN A 35 -7.91 -6.09 23.22
C GLN A 35 -7.77 -4.79 22.41
N GLY A 36 -8.43 -3.72 22.84
CA GLY A 36 -8.32 -2.41 22.19
C GLY A 36 -6.90 -1.86 22.27
N GLU A 37 -6.27 -1.93 23.44
CA GLU A 37 -4.89 -1.50 23.66
C GLU A 37 -3.89 -2.33 22.85
N GLU A 38 -4.07 -3.66 22.80
CA GLU A 38 -3.23 -4.56 22.00
C GLU A 38 -3.27 -4.19 20.50
N LEU A 39 -4.47 -4.01 19.93
CA LEU A 39 -4.60 -3.68 18.50
C LEU A 39 -4.09 -2.28 18.16
N ILE A 40 -4.24 -1.31 19.07
CA ILE A 40 -3.63 0.02 18.91
C ILE A 40 -2.10 -0.12 18.86
N ALA A 41 -1.50 -0.89 19.77
CA ALA A 41 -0.05 -1.09 19.79
C ALA A 41 0.47 -1.76 18.50
N VAL A 42 -0.22 -2.80 18.01
CA VAL A 42 0.12 -3.46 16.74
C VAL A 42 -0.01 -2.51 15.55
N TRP A 43 -1.07 -1.69 15.53
CA TRP A 43 -1.24 -0.68 14.48
C TRP A 43 -0.10 0.35 14.50
N GLU A 44 0.28 0.86 15.67
CA GLU A 44 1.39 1.80 15.82
C GLU A 44 2.73 1.20 15.38
N GLU A 45 2.97 -0.07 15.68
CA GLU A 45 4.16 -0.80 15.25
C GLU A 45 4.24 -0.87 13.71
N PHE A 46 3.11 -1.23 13.07
CA PHE A 46 2.99 -1.29 11.62
C PHE A 46 3.23 0.09 10.96
N GLU A 47 2.65 1.15 11.51
CA GLU A 47 2.84 2.51 11.01
C GLU A 47 4.29 2.99 11.17
N ALA A 48 4.93 2.67 12.30
CA ALA A 48 6.33 3.00 12.53
C ALA A 48 7.26 2.30 11.53
N GLY A 49 6.95 1.06 11.12
CA GLY A 49 7.70 0.33 10.09
C GLY A 49 9.13 -0.02 10.47
N LYS A 50 9.43 -0.11 11.77
CA LYS A 50 10.80 -0.28 12.29
C LYS A 50 11.15 -1.73 12.62
N THR A 51 10.20 -2.48 13.17
CA THR A 51 10.37 -3.88 13.58
C THR A 51 10.46 -4.79 12.35
N PRO A 52 11.08 -5.98 12.48
CA PRO A 52 11.07 -6.98 11.41
C PRO A 52 9.66 -7.33 10.92
N GLU A 53 8.71 -7.49 11.83
CA GLU A 53 7.31 -7.81 11.58
C GLU A 53 6.62 -6.69 10.79
N ALA A 54 6.77 -5.43 11.23
CA ALA A 54 6.21 -4.29 10.53
C ALA A 54 6.80 -4.11 9.13
N LYS A 55 8.12 -4.31 8.97
CA LYS A 55 8.77 -4.24 7.64
C LYS A 55 8.24 -5.33 6.71
N PHE A 56 8.10 -6.55 7.21
CA PHE A 56 7.54 -7.66 6.44
C PHE A 56 6.08 -7.41 6.05
N ALA A 57 5.22 -6.99 6.99
CA ALA A 57 3.83 -6.66 6.72
C ALA A 57 3.70 -5.53 5.67
N ARG A 58 4.53 -4.49 5.78
CA ARG A 58 4.62 -3.38 4.83
C ARG A 58 5.12 -3.80 3.44
N ALA A 59 5.97 -4.82 3.37
CA ALA A 59 6.40 -5.42 2.11
C ALA A 59 5.24 -6.17 1.43
N MET A 60 4.46 -6.93 2.20
CA MET A 60 3.27 -7.63 1.70
C MET A 60 2.18 -6.67 1.23
N ASP A 61 1.88 -5.62 2.00
CA ASP A 61 0.93 -4.56 1.62
C ASP A 61 1.31 -3.90 0.29
N ARG A 62 2.61 -3.73 0.04
CA ARG A 62 3.09 -3.16 -1.22
C ARG A 62 3.12 -4.14 -2.38
N LEU A 63 3.33 -5.43 -2.11
CA LEU A 63 3.29 -6.49 -3.11
C LEU A 63 1.87 -6.66 -3.67
N GLU A 64 0.84 -6.56 -2.83
CA GLU A 64 -0.54 -6.85 -3.20
C GLU A 64 -1.00 -6.05 -4.45
N PRO A 65 -0.82 -4.72 -4.54
CA PRO A 65 -1.19 -3.98 -5.75
C PRO A 65 -0.35 -4.32 -6.98
N LEU A 66 0.89 -4.82 -6.82
CA LEU A 66 1.69 -5.28 -7.96
C LEU A 66 1.09 -6.56 -8.55
N LEU A 67 0.66 -7.49 -7.69
CA LEU A 67 -0.02 -8.71 -8.11
C LEU A 67 -1.32 -8.40 -8.83
N GLN A 68 -2.13 -7.49 -8.28
CA GLN A 68 -3.38 -7.07 -8.89
C GLN A 68 -3.17 -6.41 -10.27
N ASN A 69 -2.19 -5.51 -10.40
CA ASN A 69 -1.91 -4.87 -11.70
C ASN A 69 -1.39 -5.89 -12.72
N SER A 70 -0.51 -6.80 -12.31
CA SER A 70 0.01 -7.84 -13.19
C SER A 70 -1.07 -8.81 -13.67
N SER A 71 -1.99 -9.21 -12.78
CA SER A 71 -3.08 -10.14 -13.11
C SER A 71 -4.21 -9.48 -13.91
N ASN A 72 -4.36 -8.16 -13.84
CA ASN A 72 -5.44 -7.42 -14.50
C ASN A 72 -4.96 -6.56 -15.68
N ASN A 73 -4.07 -7.12 -16.53
CA ASN A 73 -3.58 -6.48 -17.75
C ASN A 73 -3.08 -5.02 -17.55
N GLY A 74 -2.38 -4.79 -16.44
CA GLY A 74 -1.82 -3.49 -16.09
C GLY A 74 -2.70 -2.66 -15.16
N GLY A 75 -4.03 -2.85 -15.11
CA GLY A 75 -4.91 -2.13 -14.19
C GLY A 75 -4.59 -0.63 -14.09
N THR A 76 -4.15 -0.20 -12.90
CA THR A 76 -3.74 1.19 -12.60
C THR A 76 -2.46 1.64 -13.32
N TRP A 77 -1.60 0.73 -13.80
CA TRP A 77 -0.44 1.07 -14.64
C TRP A 77 -0.82 1.69 -15.99
N ASN A 78 -2.06 1.48 -16.44
CA ASN A 78 -2.57 2.10 -17.67
C ASN A 78 -3.02 3.55 -17.45
N GLU A 79 -3.08 4.02 -16.20
CA GLU A 79 -3.47 5.40 -15.90
C GLU A 79 -2.43 6.42 -16.40
N PRO A 80 -2.85 7.63 -16.81
CA PRO A 80 -1.92 8.66 -17.25
C PRO A 80 -0.87 9.01 -16.18
N GLY A 81 0.40 9.07 -16.58
CA GLY A 81 1.51 9.46 -15.69
C GLY A 81 2.00 8.36 -14.74
N VAL A 82 1.58 7.10 -14.96
CA VAL A 82 2.20 5.92 -14.34
C VAL A 82 3.20 5.31 -15.32
N ASN A 83 4.45 5.19 -14.89
CA ASN A 83 5.52 4.58 -15.66
C ASN A 83 6.43 3.73 -14.78
N TYR A 84 7.33 2.99 -15.42
CA TYR A 84 8.27 2.07 -14.78
C TYR A 84 8.98 2.74 -13.61
N THR A 85 9.59 3.91 -13.81
CA THR A 85 10.37 4.59 -12.77
C THR A 85 9.51 4.89 -11.54
N LYS A 86 8.29 5.40 -11.73
CA LYS A 86 7.37 5.69 -10.62
C LYS A 86 6.95 4.43 -9.86
N VAL A 87 6.62 3.35 -10.58
CA VAL A 87 6.25 2.06 -9.97
C VAL A 87 7.45 1.46 -9.24
N TYR A 88 8.61 1.41 -9.88
CA TYR A 88 9.84 0.85 -9.34
C TYR A 88 10.27 1.57 -8.06
N THR A 89 10.41 2.90 -8.10
CA THR A 89 10.83 3.70 -6.93
C THR A 89 9.85 3.56 -5.77
N LYS A 90 8.54 3.49 -6.03
CA LYS A 90 7.55 3.34 -4.96
C LYS A 90 7.59 1.94 -4.32
N LYS A 91 7.99 0.92 -5.07
CA LYS A 91 7.89 -0.48 -4.65
C LYS A 91 9.23 -1.09 -4.21
N SER A 92 10.38 -0.49 -4.54
CA SER A 92 11.71 -0.97 -4.15
C SER A 92 11.90 -1.11 -2.63
N ILE A 93 11.14 -0.35 -1.83
CA ILE A 93 11.11 -0.46 -0.37
C ILE A 93 10.67 -1.84 0.15
N ILE A 94 10.02 -2.68 -0.69
CA ILE A 94 9.76 -4.11 -0.37
C ILE A 94 11.06 -4.82 0.01
N LYS A 95 12.20 -4.45 -0.60
CA LYS A 95 13.51 -5.03 -0.32
C LYS A 95 13.91 -4.91 1.16
N GLU A 96 13.48 -3.85 1.84
CA GLU A 96 13.78 -3.62 3.26
C GLU A 96 13.07 -4.60 4.20
N GLY A 97 11.94 -5.16 3.78
CA GLY A 97 11.15 -6.13 4.56
C GLY A 97 11.28 -7.58 4.09
N ALA A 98 11.55 -7.81 2.80
CA ALA A 98 11.71 -9.14 2.26
C ALA A 98 12.42 -9.13 0.89
N GLU A 99 13.72 -9.42 0.87
CA GLU A 99 14.54 -9.41 -0.34
C GLU A 99 14.04 -10.39 -1.43
N LYS A 100 13.73 -11.64 -1.06
CA LYS A 100 13.19 -12.63 -2.02
C LYS A 100 11.84 -12.23 -2.61
N ILE A 101 11.02 -11.52 -1.83
CA ILE A 101 9.73 -11.01 -2.33
C ILE A 101 9.97 -9.86 -3.30
N TRP A 102 10.96 -9.01 -3.02
CA TRP A 102 11.35 -7.95 -3.94
C TRP A 102 11.87 -8.50 -5.28
N GLU A 103 12.71 -9.55 -5.27
CA GLU A 103 13.18 -10.19 -6.50
C GLU A 103 11.99 -10.61 -7.39
N TYR A 104 10.97 -11.24 -6.80
CA TYR A 104 9.75 -11.60 -7.52
C TYR A 104 8.91 -10.39 -7.94
N ALA A 105 8.76 -9.38 -7.09
CA ALA A 105 8.06 -8.14 -7.43
C ALA A 105 8.73 -7.43 -8.63
N GLU A 106 10.05 -7.41 -8.67
CA GLU A 106 10.84 -6.80 -9.74
C GLU A 106 10.64 -7.55 -11.06
N THR A 107 10.54 -8.89 -11.05
CA THR A 107 10.21 -9.64 -12.28
C THR A 107 8.83 -9.26 -12.82
N LEU A 108 7.81 -9.09 -11.97
CA LEU A 108 6.46 -8.69 -12.39
C LEU A 108 6.45 -7.31 -13.05
N ILE A 109 7.18 -6.34 -12.48
CA ILE A 109 7.30 -4.99 -13.06
C ILE A 109 7.97 -5.07 -14.43
N ASN A 110 9.08 -5.82 -14.54
CA ASN A 110 9.81 -6.01 -15.79
C ASN A 110 8.97 -6.73 -16.86
N GLU A 111 8.18 -7.72 -16.46
CA GLU A 111 7.23 -8.39 -17.34
C GLU A 111 6.12 -7.45 -17.81
N GLY A 112 5.62 -6.58 -16.93
CA GLY A 112 4.64 -5.56 -17.28
C GLY A 112 5.13 -4.68 -18.44
N VAL A 113 6.40 -4.27 -18.38
CA VAL A 113 7.05 -3.52 -19.46
C VAL A 113 7.17 -4.35 -20.74
N LYS A 114 7.63 -5.61 -20.64
CA LYS A 114 7.77 -6.50 -21.81
C LYS A 114 6.44 -6.77 -22.51
N LYS A 115 5.36 -6.90 -21.74
CA LYS A 115 3.98 -7.11 -22.23
C LYS A 115 3.34 -5.81 -22.75
N GLY A 116 3.97 -4.65 -22.54
CA GLY A 116 3.45 -3.35 -22.95
C GLY A 116 2.32 -2.81 -22.07
N VAL A 117 2.03 -3.45 -20.93
CA VAL A 117 0.98 -3.03 -19.98
C VAL A 117 1.51 -2.04 -18.93
N LEU A 118 2.84 -1.87 -18.85
CA LEU A 118 3.49 -0.80 -18.09
C LEU A 118 4.42 -0.03 -19.02
N LYS A 119 4.25 1.29 -19.07
CA LYS A 119 5.08 2.17 -19.89
C LYS A 119 6.47 2.34 -19.28
N LYS A 120 7.51 2.41 -20.12
CA LYS A 120 8.86 2.76 -19.68
C LYS A 120 8.95 4.24 -19.27
N GLU A 121 8.32 5.11 -20.07
CA GLU A 121 8.25 6.57 -19.88
C GLU A 121 6.79 7.04 -19.84
#